data_AF-A0A4Q2RWF0-F1
#
_entry.id   AF-A0A4Q2RWF0-F1
#
_cell.length_a   1.000
_cell.length_b   1.000
_cell.length_c   1.000
_cell.angle_alpha   90.00
_cell.angle_beta   90.00
_cell.angle_gamma   90.00
#
_symmetry.space_group_name_H-M   'P 1'
#
loop_
_entity.id
_entity.type
_entity.pdbx_description
1 polymer ?
#
loop_
_entity_poly.entity_id
_entity_poly.type
_entity_poly.pdbx_seq_one_letter_code
_entity_poly.pdbx_strand_id
1 'polypeptide(L)'
;MGDDDEMAGAGDGGTSAGGLGPGPSPDPATWGSMANWTEAERECWFMGPFGGGMPGLVRRIRRILDVSQRGLAALLGVSQSVVARWETGRTSPRASAVERLLGMAKVRATLHDEESGEEVTPMRADGARKHGGSRFPAHTDLRVTGWWIPRELRSMTSVEYFSSRDRSRERRDPAIHYRTGRRAKWVERLVRGVPDDHPALHQLVAEAEHLDEVREARRHPERAA
;
A
#
# COMPACT_ATOMS: atom_id res chain seq x y z
N MET A 1 42.17 -18.20 76.97
CA MET A 1 41.39 -18.24 75.72
C MET A 1 42.45 -18.11 74.63
N GLY A 2 43.20 -19.16 74.37
CA GLY A 2 42.78 -20.43 73.79
C GLY A 2 43.71 -20.56 72.58
N ASP A 3 44.51 -21.61 72.62
CA ASP A 3 45.77 -21.84 71.90
C ASP A 3 45.65 -21.93 70.37
N ASP A 4 46.78 -21.65 69.71
CA ASP A 4 47.43 -22.36 68.59
C ASP A 4 46.56 -23.00 67.48
N ASP A 5 46.84 -22.66 66.22
CA ASP A 5 47.44 -23.66 65.32
C ASP A 5 47.94 -23.09 63.97
N GLU A 6 49.10 -23.59 63.61
CA GLU A 6 49.92 -23.41 62.43
C GLU A 6 49.37 -24.26 61.25
N MET A 7 49.26 -23.72 60.04
CA MET A 7 49.25 -24.54 58.81
C MET A 7 49.87 -23.83 57.61
N ALA A 8 50.85 -24.52 57.04
CA ALA A 8 51.65 -24.20 55.87
C ALA A 8 50.90 -24.30 54.53
N GLY A 9 51.58 -23.91 53.44
CA GLY A 9 51.41 -24.62 52.16
C GLY A 9 51.37 -23.76 50.90
N ALA A 10 52.44 -23.87 50.11
CA ALA A 10 52.59 -23.36 48.75
C ALA A 10 51.61 -23.98 47.73
N GLY A 11 51.39 -23.29 46.61
CA GLY A 11 50.64 -23.83 45.47
C GLY A 11 50.67 -22.91 44.25
N ASP A 12 51.68 -23.11 43.42
CA ASP A 12 51.87 -22.59 42.07
C ASP A 12 50.74 -23.04 41.12
N GLY A 13 50.43 -22.25 40.10
CA GLY A 13 49.34 -22.57 39.17
C GLY A 13 49.01 -21.46 38.19
N GLY A 14 49.92 -21.21 37.26
CA GLY A 14 49.64 -20.35 36.11
C GLY A 14 48.44 -20.84 35.29
N THR A 15 47.68 -19.91 34.73
CA THR A 15 46.93 -20.18 33.49
C THR A 15 47.09 -18.99 32.56
N SER A 16 47.80 -19.29 31.50
CA SER A 16 48.10 -18.50 30.31
C SER A 16 46.90 -17.82 29.69
N ALA A 17 47.11 -16.57 29.29
CA ALA A 17 46.38 -15.91 28.23
C ALA A 17 46.51 -16.73 26.92
N GLY A 18 45.47 -17.50 26.59
CA GLY A 18 45.30 -18.15 25.29
C GLY A 18 44.52 -17.22 24.36
N GLY A 19 45.12 -16.88 23.22
CA GLY A 19 44.63 -15.89 22.27
C GLY A 19 43.25 -16.18 21.68
N LEU A 20 42.57 -15.10 21.27
CA LEU A 20 41.46 -15.14 20.34
C LEU A 20 41.95 -15.74 19.01
N GLY A 21 41.71 -17.03 18.82
CA GLY A 21 41.66 -17.62 17.49
C GLY A 21 40.42 -17.13 16.73
N PRO A 22 40.42 -17.19 15.39
CA PRO A 22 39.21 -16.94 14.61
C PRO A 22 38.12 -17.90 15.10
N GLY A 23 36.95 -17.36 15.44
CA GLY A 23 35.79 -18.15 15.84
C GLY A 23 35.51 -19.25 14.81
N PRO A 24 34.90 -20.37 15.21
CA PRO A 24 34.73 -21.52 14.33
C PRO A 24 34.04 -21.09 13.04
N SER A 25 34.76 -21.19 11.93
CA SER A 25 34.18 -21.17 10.60
C SER A 25 33.04 -22.20 10.61
N PRO A 26 31.84 -21.86 10.10
CA PRO A 26 30.75 -22.82 10.05
C PRO A 26 31.25 -24.09 9.36
N ASP A 27 31.10 -25.22 10.04
CA ASP A 27 31.51 -26.54 9.56
C ASP A 27 30.87 -26.77 8.17
N PRO A 28 31.61 -27.11 7.12
CA PRO A 28 31.04 -27.41 5.80
C PRO A 28 29.99 -28.53 5.84
N ALA A 29 29.95 -29.35 6.91
CA ALA A 29 28.88 -30.31 7.17
C ALA A 29 27.50 -29.65 7.40
N THR A 30 27.43 -28.39 7.85
CA THR A 30 26.16 -27.65 7.93
C THR A 30 25.57 -27.36 6.54
N TRP A 31 26.41 -27.19 5.52
CA TRP A 31 25.96 -27.04 4.13
C TRP A 31 25.56 -28.38 3.49
N GLY A 32 26.22 -29.48 3.88
CA GLY A 32 25.85 -30.84 3.48
C GLY A 32 24.46 -31.28 3.99
N SER A 33 23.97 -30.68 5.07
CA SER A 33 22.63 -30.94 5.60
C SER A 33 21.51 -30.50 4.64
N MET A 34 21.71 -29.44 3.85
CA MET A 34 20.70 -28.90 2.93
C MET A 34 20.44 -29.78 1.70
N ALA A 35 21.36 -30.68 1.35
CA ALA A 35 21.19 -31.61 0.22
C ALA A 35 20.06 -32.62 0.47
N ASN A 36 19.81 -32.94 1.74
CA ASN A 36 18.80 -33.91 2.18
C ASN A 36 17.48 -33.24 2.57
N TRP A 37 17.39 -31.91 2.45
CA TRP A 37 16.17 -31.18 2.75
C TRP A 37 15.25 -31.20 1.53
N THR A 38 14.01 -31.57 1.76
CA THR A 38 12.93 -31.37 0.78
C THR A 38 12.82 -29.89 0.42
N GLU A 39 12.25 -29.60 -0.74
CA GLU A 39 12.01 -28.21 -1.17
C GLU A 39 11.18 -27.43 -0.13
N ALA A 40 10.18 -28.10 0.48
CA ALA A 40 9.37 -27.56 1.57
C ALA A 40 10.17 -27.27 2.86
N GLU A 41 11.21 -28.05 3.18
CA GLU A 41 12.07 -27.81 4.35
C GLU A 41 13.05 -26.66 4.10
N ARG A 42 13.56 -26.53 2.87
CA ARG A 42 14.35 -25.35 2.45
C ARG A 42 13.51 -24.10 2.46
N GLU A 43 12.30 -24.19 1.94
CA GLU A 43 11.32 -23.11 1.94
C GLU A 43 10.91 -22.75 3.38
N CYS A 44 10.65 -23.71 4.26
CA CYS A 44 10.44 -23.46 5.71
C CYS A 44 11.66 -22.88 6.43
N TRP A 45 12.87 -23.06 5.93
CA TRP A 45 14.06 -22.48 6.56
C TRP A 45 14.31 -21.04 6.07
N PHE A 46 14.13 -20.79 4.77
CA PHE A 46 14.19 -19.43 4.20
C PHE A 46 12.96 -18.58 4.55
N MET A 47 11.79 -19.22 4.73
CA MET A 47 10.45 -18.62 4.93
C MET A 47 9.85 -18.95 6.32
N GLY A 48 10.66 -19.36 7.30
CA GLY A 48 10.23 -19.94 8.59
C GLY A 48 9.05 -19.27 9.25
N PRO A 49 8.21 -19.98 10.03
CA PRO A 49 6.76 -19.78 10.15
C PRO A 49 6.35 -18.30 10.28
N PHE A 50 6.30 -17.60 9.14
CA PHE A 50 6.07 -16.15 9.10
C PHE A 50 4.58 -15.81 9.19
N GLY A 51 3.75 -16.77 9.63
CA GLY A 51 2.35 -16.57 10.07
C GLY A 51 2.21 -15.73 11.35
N GLY A 52 3.13 -14.78 11.57
CA GLY A 52 3.13 -13.89 12.72
C GLY A 52 2.17 -12.71 12.58
N GLY A 53 1.69 -12.42 11.37
CA GLY A 53 0.76 -11.31 11.08
C GLY A 53 1.16 -9.99 11.75
N MET A 54 0.15 -9.25 12.23
CA MET A 54 0.36 -8.01 12.98
C MET A 54 1.20 -8.19 14.26
N PRO A 55 1.01 -9.23 15.09
CA PRO A 55 1.86 -9.47 16.28
C PRO A 55 3.35 -9.62 15.99
N GLY A 56 3.68 -10.35 14.92
CA GLY A 56 5.06 -10.52 14.43
C GLY A 56 5.65 -9.21 13.92
N LEU A 57 4.87 -8.44 13.16
CA LEU A 57 5.29 -7.13 12.66
C LEU A 57 5.64 -6.15 13.79
N VAL A 58 4.81 -6.07 14.84
CA VAL A 58 5.08 -5.21 16.00
C VAL A 58 6.39 -5.60 16.69
N ARG A 59 6.61 -6.91 16.92
CA ARG A 59 7.87 -7.42 17.49
C ARG A 59 9.07 -7.12 16.60
N ARG A 60 8.92 -7.23 15.27
CA ARG A 60 9.96 -6.91 14.30
C ARG A 60 10.33 -5.43 14.33
N ILE A 61 9.34 -4.55 14.34
CA ILE A 61 9.55 -3.09 14.45
C ILE A 61 10.22 -2.74 15.78
N ARG A 62 9.77 -3.35 16.88
CA ARG A 62 10.41 -3.17 18.19
C ARG A 62 11.88 -3.57 18.18
N ARG A 63 12.22 -4.64 17.47
CA ARG A 63 13.61 -5.10 17.30
C ARG A 63 14.44 -4.17 16.40
N ILE A 64 13.83 -3.57 15.37
CA ILE A 64 14.50 -2.56 14.52
C ILE A 64 14.82 -1.29 15.34
N LEU A 65 13.88 -0.87 16.17
CA LEU A 65 14.02 0.32 17.01
C LEU A 65 14.86 0.10 18.27
N ASP A 66 15.18 -1.15 18.61
CA ASP A 66 15.86 -1.57 19.83
C ASP A 66 15.22 -1.02 21.13
N VAL A 67 13.89 -1.17 21.25
CA VAL A 67 13.14 -0.67 22.42
C VAL A 67 12.42 -1.77 23.19
N SER A 68 12.17 -1.52 24.48
CA SER A 68 11.26 -2.34 25.29
C SER A 68 9.79 -2.08 24.92
N GLN A 69 8.86 -2.93 25.39
CA GLN A 69 7.43 -2.66 25.22
C GLN A 69 7.01 -1.32 25.85
N ARG A 70 7.61 -0.94 26.99
CA ARG A 70 7.39 0.36 27.64
C ARG A 70 7.94 1.50 26.79
N GLY A 71 9.13 1.32 26.21
CA GLY A 71 9.73 2.29 25.30
C GLY A 71 8.88 2.53 24.05
N LEU A 72 8.41 1.45 23.41
CA LEU A 72 7.51 1.54 22.27
C LEU A 72 6.19 2.23 22.63
N ALA A 73 5.64 1.90 23.80
CA ALA A 73 4.41 2.51 24.30
C ALA A 73 4.58 4.02 24.54
N ALA A 74 5.70 4.44 25.12
CA ALA A 74 6.04 5.85 25.32
C ALA A 74 6.18 6.59 23.99
N LEU A 75 6.88 6.00 23.01
CA LEU A 75 6.97 6.57 21.66
C LEU A 75 5.58 6.75 21.03
N LEU A 76 4.70 5.76 21.20
CA LEU A 76 3.36 5.79 20.61
C LEU A 76 2.31 6.59 21.40
N GLY A 77 2.60 6.99 22.63
CA GLY A 77 1.62 7.64 23.52
C GLY A 77 0.50 6.68 23.98
N VAL A 78 0.81 5.40 24.15
CA VAL A 78 -0.14 4.36 24.63
C VAL A 78 0.38 3.70 25.90
N SER A 79 -0.42 2.85 26.56
CA SER A 79 0.05 2.05 27.69
C SER A 79 0.88 0.84 27.22
N GLN A 80 1.81 0.38 28.06
CA GLN A 80 2.57 -0.86 27.78
C GLN A 80 1.64 -2.08 27.60
N SER A 81 0.53 -2.13 28.34
CA SER A 81 -0.46 -3.20 28.21
C SER A 81 -1.17 -3.23 26.85
N VAL A 82 -1.28 -2.08 26.16
CA VAL A 82 -1.78 -2.03 24.77
C VAL A 82 -0.78 -2.71 23.83
N VAL A 83 0.51 -2.36 23.94
CA VAL A 83 1.57 -2.98 23.13
C VAL A 83 1.65 -4.49 23.38
N ALA A 84 1.57 -4.94 24.63
CA ALA A 84 1.55 -6.37 24.96
C ALA A 84 0.36 -7.11 24.33
N ARG A 85 -0.82 -6.49 24.26
CA ARG A 85 -1.98 -7.08 23.59
C ARG A 85 -1.81 -7.14 22.07
N TRP A 86 -1.12 -6.19 21.46
CA TRP A 86 -0.76 -6.25 20.04
C TRP A 86 0.23 -7.38 19.75
N GLU A 87 1.30 -7.50 20.53
CA GLU A 87 2.32 -8.54 20.34
C GLU A 87 1.83 -9.97 20.61
N THR A 88 0.71 -10.12 21.34
CA THR A 88 0.06 -11.41 21.61
C THR A 88 -1.15 -11.68 20.72
N GLY A 89 -1.51 -10.74 19.83
CA GLY A 89 -2.67 -10.90 18.93
C GLY A 89 -4.04 -10.78 19.61
N ARG A 90 -4.10 -10.44 20.90
CA ARG A 90 -5.38 -10.23 21.61
C ARG A 90 -6.16 -9.02 21.08
N THR A 91 -5.46 -8.05 20.51
CA THR A 91 -6.04 -6.89 19.82
C THR A 91 -5.13 -6.46 18.67
N SER A 92 -5.67 -5.79 17.66
CA SER A 92 -4.87 -5.22 16.56
C SER A 92 -4.68 -3.70 16.74
N PRO A 93 -3.51 -3.15 16.37
CA PRO A 93 -3.30 -1.70 16.31
C PRO A 93 -4.23 -1.08 15.26
N ARG A 94 -4.64 0.18 15.50
CA ARG A 94 -5.33 0.98 14.48
C ARG A 94 -4.39 1.25 13.31
N ALA A 95 -4.94 1.45 12.12
CA ALA A 95 -4.16 1.77 10.91
C ALA A 95 -3.17 2.92 11.12
N SER A 96 -3.58 4.00 11.81
CA SER A 96 -2.70 5.13 12.14
C SER A 96 -1.52 4.75 13.05
N ALA A 97 -1.71 3.80 13.96
CA ALA A 97 -0.61 3.30 14.80
C ALA A 97 0.35 2.43 13.97
N VAL A 98 -0.17 1.64 13.01
CA VAL A 98 0.66 0.86 12.08
C VAL A 98 1.49 1.77 11.20
N GLU A 99 0.89 2.81 10.61
CA GLU A 99 1.60 3.81 9.80
C GLU A 99 2.72 4.48 10.60
N ARG A 100 2.44 4.88 11.84
CA ARG A 100 3.45 5.47 12.73
C ARG A 100 4.58 4.50 13.07
N LEU A 101 4.25 3.24 13.36
CA LEU A 101 5.22 2.17 13.62
C LEU A 101 6.16 1.97 12.42
N LEU A 102 5.60 1.85 11.21
CA LEU A 102 6.35 1.71 9.97
C LEU A 102 7.25 2.92 9.71
N GLY A 103 6.71 4.14 9.91
CA GLY A 103 7.45 5.38 9.76
C GLY A 103 8.65 5.49 10.72
N MET A 104 8.47 5.15 12.00
CA MET A 104 9.57 5.13 12.97
C MET A 104 10.66 4.12 12.58
N ALA A 105 10.27 2.95 12.08
CA ALA A 105 11.20 1.90 11.64
C ALA A 105 11.82 2.15 10.26
N LYS A 106 11.40 3.21 9.54
CA LYS A 106 11.77 3.47 8.14
C LYS A 106 11.48 2.28 7.20
N VAL A 107 10.41 1.54 7.50
CA VAL A 107 9.94 0.40 6.70
C VAL A 107 8.72 0.84 5.88
N ARG A 108 8.57 0.30 4.67
CA ARG A 108 7.40 0.47 3.82
C ARG A 108 6.60 -0.84 3.78
N ALA A 109 5.29 -0.73 3.65
CA ALA A 109 4.40 -1.86 3.42
C ALA A 109 3.70 -1.65 2.08
N THR A 110 3.69 -2.70 1.25
CA THR A 110 2.93 -2.79 0.00
C THR A 110 1.78 -3.77 0.21
N LEU A 111 0.67 -3.52 -0.47
CA LEU A 111 -0.46 -4.45 -0.49
C LEU A 111 -0.34 -5.27 -1.76
N HIS A 112 -0.58 -6.57 -1.67
CA HIS A 112 -0.55 -7.46 -2.81
C HIS A 112 -1.88 -8.21 -2.88
N ASP A 113 -2.35 -8.43 -4.10
CA ASP A 113 -3.49 -9.29 -4.36
C ASP A 113 -3.11 -10.74 -4.06
N GLU A 114 -3.99 -11.47 -3.38
CA GLU A 114 -3.70 -12.82 -2.87
C GLU A 114 -3.57 -13.85 -3.98
N GLU A 115 -4.31 -13.67 -5.07
CA GLU A 115 -4.35 -14.63 -6.18
C GLU A 115 -3.25 -14.35 -7.22
N SER A 116 -3.10 -13.09 -7.61
CA SER A 116 -2.16 -12.68 -8.65
C SER A 116 -0.76 -12.30 -8.12
N GLY A 117 -0.64 -11.93 -6.84
CA GLY A 117 0.58 -11.40 -6.25
C GLY A 117 0.92 -9.97 -6.71
N GLU A 118 0.09 -9.34 -7.55
CA GLU A 118 0.31 -7.99 -8.05
C GLU A 118 0.15 -6.95 -6.93
N GLU A 119 0.94 -5.88 -7.00
CA GLU A 119 0.84 -4.79 -6.04
C GLU A 119 -0.48 -4.03 -6.22
N VAL A 120 -1.27 -3.95 -5.15
CA VAL A 120 -2.51 -3.17 -5.11
C VAL A 120 -2.20 -1.75 -4.66
N THR A 121 -2.16 -0.84 -5.64
CA THR A 121 -1.94 0.59 -5.36
C THR A 121 -3.22 1.28 -4.88
N PRO A 122 -3.12 2.33 -4.03
CA PRO A 122 -4.27 3.17 -3.71
C PRO A 122 -4.85 3.85 -4.95
N MET A 123 -6.18 4.05 -4.98
CA MET A 123 -6.79 4.93 -5.99
C MET A 123 -6.15 6.32 -5.96
N ARG A 124 -5.94 6.88 -7.14
CA ARG A 124 -5.34 8.18 -7.40
C ARG A 124 -6.04 9.28 -6.63
N ALA A 125 -5.21 10.15 -6.03
CA ALA A 125 -5.70 11.28 -5.25
C ALA A 125 -6.34 12.39 -6.12
N ASP A 126 -5.91 12.50 -7.38
CA ASP A 126 -6.29 13.52 -8.36
C ASP A 126 -7.41 13.08 -9.33
N GLY A 127 -8.06 11.94 -9.04
CA GLY A 127 -9.24 11.51 -9.77
C GLY A 127 -10.33 12.58 -9.81
N ALA A 128 -11.09 12.62 -10.91
CA ALA A 128 -12.10 13.63 -11.15
C ALA A 128 -13.13 13.74 -10.01
N ARG A 129 -13.63 14.95 -9.79
CA ARG A 129 -14.58 15.26 -8.71
C ARG A 129 -15.86 15.84 -9.30
N LYS A 130 -16.94 15.71 -8.56
CA LYS A 130 -18.19 16.42 -8.83
C LYS A 130 -17.97 17.92 -8.64
N HIS A 131 -18.82 18.75 -9.23
CA HIS A 131 -18.74 20.22 -9.04
C HIS A 131 -18.78 20.65 -7.57
N GLY A 132 -19.45 19.88 -6.69
CA GLY A 132 -19.44 20.11 -5.24
C GLY A 132 -18.17 19.64 -4.50
N GLY A 133 -17.10 19.25 -5.20
CA GLY A 133 -15.83 18.81 -4.63
C GLY A 133 -15.78 17.34 -4.15
N SER A 134 -16.94 16.69 -4.01
CA SER A 134 -17.04 15.28 -3.63
C SER A 134 -16.53 14.34 -4.72
N ARG A 135 -15.94 13.21 -4.32
CA ARG A 135 -15.54 12.14 -5.24
C ARG A 135 -16.75 11.43 -5.85
N PHE A 136 -16.55 10.83 -7.02
CA PHE A 136 -17.51 9.88 -7.57
C PHE A 136 -17.46 8.55 -6.81
N PRO A 137 -18.51 7.72 -6.84
CA PRO A 137 -18.49 6.41 -6.19
C PRO A 137 -17.39 5.51 -6.80
N ALA A 138 -16.54 4.90 -5.97
CA ALA A 138 -15.35 4.16 -6.45
C ALA A 138 -15.66 3.04 -7.45
N HIS A 139 -16.80 2.37 -7.31
CA HIS A 139 -17.20 1.26 -8.18
C HIS A 139 -17.75 1.65 -9.56
N THR A 140 -17.84 2.95 -9.87
CA THR A 140 -18.42 3.44 -11.13
C THR A 140 -17.35 3.79 -12.14
N ASP A 141 -17.61 3.47 -13.40
CA ASP A 141 -16.72 3.80 -14.51
C ASP A 141 -17.12 5.19 -15.05
N LEU A 142 -16.19 6.14 -15.02
CA LEU A 142 -16.43 7.52 -15.45
C LEU A 142 -16.19 7.66 -16.95
N ARG A 143 -17.09 8.40 -17.60
CA ARG A 143 -17.03 8.69 -19.04
C ARG A 143 -17.38 10.12 -19.33
N VAL A 144 -16.84 10.64 -20.42
CA VAL A 144 -17.25 11.94 -20.94
C VAL A 144 -18.31 11.76 -22.02
N THR A 145 -19.39 12.55 -21.93
CA THR A 145 -20.38 12.64 -23.02
C THR A 145 -20.18 13.89 -23.88
N GLY A 146 -19.39 14.85 -23.42
CA GLY A 146 -19.11 16.13 -24.07
C GLY A 146 -18.84 17.19 -23.01
N TRP A 147 -19.21 18.44 -23.29
CA TRP A 147 -19.11 19.55 -22.35
C TRP A 147 -20.31 19.62 -21.42
N TRP A 148 -20.11 20.13 -20.21
CA TRP A 148 -21.16 20.30 -19.22
C TRP A 148 -22.21 21.32 -19.67
N ILE A 149 -23.47 20.93 -19.55
CA ILE A 149 -24.63 21.78 -19.90
C ILE A 149 -25.70 21.61 -18.80
N PRO A 150 -26.32 22.71 -18.34
CA PRO A 150 -27.47 22.68 -17.45
C PRO A 150 -28.55 21.73 -17.96
N ARG A 151 -29.20 21.01 -17.05
CA ARG A 151 -30.11 19.92 -17.40
C ARG A 151 -31.26 20.40 -18.28
N GLU A 152 -31.75 21.61 -18.01
CA GLU A 152 -32.88 22.27 -18.66
C GLU A 152 -32.58 22.54 -20.13
N LEU A 153 -31.31 22.84 -20.45
CA LEU A 153 -30.87 23.16 -21.80
C LEU A 153 -30.52 21.92 -22.63
N ARG A 154 -30.37 20.73 -22.04
CA ARG A 154 -29.89 19.52 -22.75
C ARG A 154 -30.80 19.06 -23.89
N SER A 155 -32.09 19.41 -23.86
CA SER A 155 -33.07 19.07 -24.89
C SER A 155 -33.35 20.21 -25.89
N MET A 156 -32.65 21.35 -25.77
CA MET A 156 -32.88 22.53 -26.59
C MET A 156 -31.70 22.81 -27.53
N THR A 157 -32.01 23.20 -28.76
CA THR A 157 -31.04 23.75 -29.73
C THR A 157 -31.09 25.28 -29.70
N SER A 158 -31.14 25.89 -28.51
CA SER A 158 -31.23 27.33 -28.31
C SER A 158 -29.85 27.99 -28.34
N VAL A 159 -29.80 29.32 -28.49
CA VAL A 159 -28.54 30.09 -28.38
C VAL A 159 -27.89 29.90 -27.00
N GLU A 160 -28.70 29.78 -25.94
CA GLU A 160 -28.23 29.52 -24.59
C GLU A 160 -27.53 28.15 -24.44
N TYR A 161 -27.99 27.14 -25.19
CA TYR A 161 -27.33 25.83 -25.23
C TYR A 161 -25.89 25.96 -25.73
N PHE A 162 -25.70 26.59 -26.89
CA PHE A 162 -24.37 26.78 -27.48
C PHE A 162 -23.49 27.65 -26.57
N SER A 163 -24.04 28.75 -26.05
CA SER A 163 -23.31 29.66 -25.15
C SER A 163 -22.86 28.96 -23.85
N SER A 164 -23.70 28.09 -23.29
CA SER A 164 -23.37 27.32 -22.07
C SER A 164 -22.31 26.26 -22.36
N ARG A 165 -22.44 25.56 -23.49
CA ARG A 165 -21.46 24.57 -23.94
C ARG A 165 -20.09 25.20 -24.18
N ASP A 166 -20.04 26.32 -24.88
CA ASP A 166 -18.78 27.00 -25.22
C ASP A 166 -18.10 27.55 -23.97
N ARG A 167 -18.87 28.10 -23.01
CA ARG A 167 -18.35 28.50 -21.69
C ARG A 167 -17.79 27.32 -20.89
N SER A 168 -18.46 26.16 -20.96
CA SER A 168 -17.99 24.95 -20.30
C SER A 168 -16.70 24.43 -20.93
N ARG A 169 -16.57 24.50 -22.26
CA ARG A 169 -15.34 24.22 -23.00
C ARG A 169 -14.20 25.13 -22.57
N GLU A 170 -14.44 26.45 -22.54
CA GLU A 170 -13.44 27.45 -22.11
C GLU A 170 -12.96 27.19 -20.67
N ARG A 171 -13.88 26.79 -19.79
CA ARG A 171 -13.58 26.43 -18.40
C ARG A 171 -13.00 25.03 -18.22
N ARG A 172 -12.83 24.26 -19.31
CA ARG A 172 -12.38 22.86 -19.29
C ARG A 172 -13.24 21.99 -18.34
N ASP A 173 -14.56 22.14 -18.42
CA ASP A 173 -15.52 21.49 -17.53
C ASP A 173 -16.34 20.40 -18.25
N PRO A 174 -15.90 19.13 -18.25
CA PRO A 174 -16.54 18.07 -19.03
C PRO A 174 -17.85 17.57 -18.38
N ALA A 175 -18.80 17.15 -19.22
CA ALA A 175 -19.97 16.40 -18.79
C ALA A 175 -19.59 14.95 -18.48
N ILE A 176 -19.41 14.67 -17.19
CA ILE A 176 -19.08 13.33 -16.69
C ILE A 176 -20.36 12.51 -16.49
N HIS A 177 -20.43 11.37 -17.16
CA HIS A 177 -21.48 10.37 -17.04
C HIS A 177 -20.93 9.11 -16.38
N TYR A 178 -21.77 8.45 -15.58
CA TYR A 178 -21.46 7.16 -14.97
C TYR A 178 -22.75 6.37 -14.76
N ARG A 179 -22.62 5.03 -14.71
CA ARG A 179 -23.75 4.12 -14.45
C ARG A 179 -23.54 3.37 -13.14
N THR A 180 -24.63 3.18 -12.40
CA THR A 180 -24.64 2.44 -11.13
C THR A 180 -25.11 0.99 -11.26
N GLY A 181 -25.95 0.69 -12.26
CA GLY A 181 -26.50 -0.65 -12.46
C GLY A 181 -25.45 -1.70 -12.85
N ARG A 182 -25.41 -2.82 -12.12
CA ARG A 182 -24.42 -3.90 -12.34
C ARG A 182 -24.38 -4.40 -13.79
N ARG A 183 -25.54 -4.72 -14.38
CA ARG A 183 -25.64 -5.21 -15.75
C ARG A 183 -25.12 -4.20 -16.78
N ALA A 184 -25.46 -2.93 -16.62
CA ALA A 184 -25.01 -1.89 -17.55
C ALA A 184 -23.48 -1.71 -17.51
N LYS A 185 -22.88 -1.71 -16.30
CA LYS A 185 -21.43 -1.67 -16.15
C LYS A 185 -20.76 -2.91 -16.72
N TRP A 186 -21.32 -4.10 -16.48
CA TRP A 186 -20.79 -5.35 -17.03
C TRP A 186 -20.74 -5.31 -18.56
N VAL A 187 -21.83 -4.89 -19.21
CA VAL A 187 -21.86 -4.70 -20.67
C VAL A 187 -20.82 -3.68 -21.12
N GLU A 188 -20.70 -2.55 -20.42
CA GLU A 188 -19.71 -1.52 -20.77
C GLU A 188 -18.27 -2.03 -20.66
N ARG A 189 -17.97 -2.78 -19.61
CA ARG A 189 -16.66 -3.38 -19.36
C ARG A 189 -16.30 -4.46 -20.38
N LEU A 190 -17.27 -5.20 -20.89
CA LEU A 190 -17.04 -6.13 -22.02
C LEU A 190 -16.67 -5.40 -23.31
N VAL A 191 -17.32 -4.26 -23.57
CA VAL A 191 -17.10 -3.51 -24.81
C VAL A 191 -15.82 -2.67 -24.76
N ARG A 192 -15.49 -2.10 -23.59
CA ARG A 192 -14.45 -1.07 -23.45
C ARG A 192 -13.31 -1.44 -22.51
N GLY A 193 -13.37 -2.61 -21.88
CA GLY A 193 -12.46 -2.98 -20.79
C GLY A 193 -12.85 -2.36 -19.45
N VAL A 194 -12.20 -2.85 -18.39
CA VAL A 194 -12.33 -2.32 -17.03
C VAL A 194 -11.28 -1.21 -16.87
N PRO A 195 -11.67 0.05 -16.61
CA PRO A 195 -10.72 1.08 -16.24
C PRO A 195 -10.03 0.70 -14.93
N ASP A 196 -8.73 0.92 -14.87
CA ASP A 196 -7.92 0.70 -13.67
C ASP A 196 -8.37 1.62 -12.52
N ASP A 197 -8.56 2.92 -12.81
CA ASP A 197 -8.96 3.91 -11.82
C ASP A 197 -9.84 5.03 -12.43
N HIS A 198 -10.35 5.91 -11.58
CA HIS A 198 -11.02 7.13 -11.99
C HIS A 198 -10.02 8.05 -12.70
N PRO A 199 -10.30 8.45 -13.95
CA PRO A 199 -9.44 9.37 -14.67
C PRO A 199 -9.38 10.72 -13.96
N ALA A 200 -8.24 11.38 -14.08
CA ALA A 200 -8.09 12.76 -13.62
C ALA A 200 -8.89 13.71 -14.52
N LEU A 201 -9.19 14.90 -13.99
CA LEU A 201 -9.97 15.89 -14.71
C LEU A 201 -9.36 16.22 -16.09
N HIS A 202 -8.04 16.39 -16.16
CA HIS A 202 -7.36 16.71 -17.43
C HIS A 202 -7.50 15.59 -18.47
N GLN A 203 -7.53 14.32 -18.05
CA GLN A 203 -7.76 13.17 -18.96
C GLN A 203 -9.17 13.20 -19.52
N LEU A 204 -10.17 13.49 -18.67
CA LEU A 204 -11.56 13.65 -19.11
C LEU A 204 -11.73 14.86 -20.03
N VAL A 205 -11.02 15.96 -19.79
CA VAL A 205 -11.07 17.12 -20.69
C VAL A 205 -10.49 16.77 -22.06
N ALA A 206 -9.37 16.05 -22.11
CA ALA A 206 -8.81 15.57 -23.37
C ALA A 206 -9.78 14.62 -24.11
N GLU A 207 -10.49 13.75 -23.37
CA GLU A 207 -11.56 12.91 -23.94
C GLU A 207 -12.71 13.77 -24.50
N ALA A 208 -13.08 14.87 -23.83
CA ALA A 208 -14.09 15.80 -24.31
C ALA A 208 -13.68 16.49 -25.62
N GLU A 209 -12.44 16.97 -25.68
CA GLU A 209 -11.83 17.61 -26.84
C GLU A 209 -11.79 16.63 -28.02
N HIS A 210 -11.35 15.39 -27.79
CA HIS A 210 -11.35 14.34 -28.80
C HIS A 210 -12.76 14.02 -29.34
N LEU A 211 -13.78 13.99 -28.46
CA LEU A 211 -15.16 13.78 -28.91
C LEU A 211 -15.68 14.91 -29.81
N ASP A 212 -15.23 16.14 -29.60
CA ASP A 212 -15.57 17.27 -30.48
C ASP A 212 -14.87 17.15 -31.82
N GLU A 213 -13.58 16.82 -31.86
CA GLU A 213 -12.84 16.56 -33.10
C GLU A 213 -13.53 15.48 -33.94
N VAL A 214 -13.94 14.37 -33.32
CA VAL A 214 -14.68 13.28 -33.98
C VAL A 214 -16.03 13.77 -34.51
N ARG A 215 -16.73 14.66 -33.81
CA ARG A 215 -18.00 15.23 -34.28
C ARG A 215 -17.79 16.19 -35.45
N GLU A 216 -16.74 16.99 -35.42
CA GLU A 216 -16.39 17.92 -36.49
C GLU A 216 -15.98 17.18 -37.76
N ALA A 217 -15.15 16.14 -37.64
CA ALA A 217 -14.76 15.28 -38.76
C ALA A 217 -15.98 14.61 -39.43
N ARG A 218 -16.98 14.19 -38.64
CA ARG A 218 -18.25 13.64 -39.18
C ARG A 218 -19.10 14.68 -39.91
N ARG A 219 -18.99 15.96 -39.56
CA ARG A 219 -19.72 17.05 -40.22
C ARG A 219 -19.04 17.51 -41.52
N HIS A 220 -17.71 17.42 -41.57
CA HIS A 220 -16.90 17.87 -42.69
C HIS A 220 -15.92 16.78 -43.16
N PRO A 221 -16.43 15.70 -43.79
CA PRO A 221 -15.59 14.59 -44.23
C PRO A 221 -14.52 15.01 -45.26
N GLU A 222 -14.79 16.09 -46.02
CA GLU A 222 -13.90 16.60 -47.07
C GLU A 222 -12.63 17.30 -46.56
N ARG A 223 -12.55 17.62 -45.26
CA ARG A 223 -11.36 18.28 -44.65
C ARG A 223 -10.36 17.31 -44.02
N ALA A 224 -10.66 16.01 -44.03
CA ALA A 224 -9.86 14.96 -43.39
C ALA A 224 -9.07 14.09 -44.40
N ALA A 225 -9.11 14.43 -45.69
CA ALA A 225 -8.30 13.84 -46.76
C ALA A 225 -7.14 14.78 -47.13
#